data_AF-A0AAV4H5Z4-F1
#
_entry.id   AF-A0AAV4H5Z4-F1
#
_cell.length_a   1.000
_cell.length_b   1.000
_cell.length_c   1.000
_cell.angle_alpha   90.00
_cell.angle_beta   90.00
_cell.angle_gamma   90.00
#
_symmetry.space_group_name_H-M   'P 1'
#
loop_
_entity.id
_entity.type
_entity.pdbx_description
1 polymer ?
#
loop_
_entity_poly.entity_id
_entity_poly.type
_entity_poly.pdbx_seq_one_letter_code
_entity_poly.pdbx_strand_id
1 'polypeptide(L)'
;MADENDAPVLTDRPKKRKSVGRQRDLAKKARVSNHVLGEDYSCSRFQCFQGTTHEEGEALINAFNALESKDSQDSFLSSLIKVESVARRRPRPELEDRAKPKHRSYAFHIKVQREGVAKAVPVCLKRFCAMFGITHRRVRTIQTALKKTGEPKV
;
A
#
# COMPACT_ATOMS: atom_id res chain seq x y z
N MET A 1 -34.09 69.70 16.07
CA MET A 1 -33.64 68.59 16.93
C MET A 1 -34.09 67.33 16.21
N ALA A 2 -33.23 66.72 15.39
CA ALA A 2 -33.54 65.46 14.72
C ALA A 2 -32.72 64.37 15.42
N ASP A 3 -33.44 63.52 16.12
CA ASP A 3 -32.94 62.44 16.98
C ASP A 3 -32.26 61.34 16.18
N GLU A 4 -31.07 61.01 16.68
CA GLU A 4 -30.44 59.69 16.83
C GLU A 4 -30.40 58.73 15.62
N ASN A 5 -29.17 58.53 15.15
CA ASN A 5 -28.75 57.55 14.15
C ASN A 5 -28.84 56.13 14.76
N ASP A 6 -29.98 55.47 14.56
CA ASP A 6 -30.29 54.09 15.00
C ASP A 6 -29.58 53.03 14.12
N ALA A 7 -28.25 53.08 14.04
CA ALA A 7 -27.46 52.06 13.34
C ALA A 7 -27.13 50.90 14.31
N PRO A 8 -27.50 49.64 14.01
CA PRO A 8 -27.21 48.52 14.90
C PRO A 8 -25.71 48.26 14.97
N VAL A 9 -25.17 48.28 16.19
CA VAL A 9 -23.76 47.98 16.49
C VAL A 9 -23.51 46.48 16.23
N LEU A 10 -22.73 46.17 15.20
CA LEU A 10 -22.27 44.81 14.90
C LEU A 10 -21.25 44.35 15.96
N THR A 11 -21.71 43.65 17.00
CA THR A 11 -20.88 43.23 18.16
C THR A 11 -20.17 41.90 17.98
N ASP A 12 -20.50 41.10 16.96
CA ASP A 12 -19.88 39.78 16.76
C ASP A 12 -18.84 39.80 15.65
N ARG A 13 -17.57 39.56 16.01
CA ARG A 13 -16.52 39.25 15.03
C ARG A 13 -16.96 38.01 14.24
N PRO A 14 -17.13 38.08 12.91
CA PRO A 14 -17.64 36.96 12.14
C PRO A 14 -16.72 35.75 12.31
N LYS A 15 -17.28 34.61 12.71
CA LYS A 15 -16.53 33.34 12.79
C LYS A 15 -15.85 33.10 11.43
N LYS A 16 -14.52 33.07 11.42
CA LYS A 16 -13.74 32.69 10.23
C LYS A 16 -14.28 31.35 9.71
N ARG A 17 -14.61 31.29 8.43
CA ARG A 17 -15.00 30.03 7.76
C ARG A 17 -13.90 29.00 7.99
N LYS A 18 -14.29 27.79 8.40
CA LYS A 18 -13.36 26.67 8.52
C LYS A 18 -12.69 26.47 7.16
N SER A 19 -11.36 26.41 7.16
CA SER A 19 -10.57 26.06 5.98
C SER A 19 -10.82 24.59 5.68
N VAL A 20 -11.85 24.29 4.90
CA VAL A 20 -12.02 22.98 4.30
C VAL A 20 -10.99 22.92 3.18
N GLY A 21 -9.89 22.20 3.40
CA GLY A 21 -8.80 22.09 2.43
C GLY A 21 -9.34 21.75 1.03
N ARG A 22 -8.53 22.02 -0.01
CA ARG A 22 -8.95 21.85 -1.41
C ARG A 22 -9.53 20.44 -1.60
N GLN A 23 -10.70 20.31 -2.22
CA GLN A 23 -11.36 19.01 -2.47
C GLN A 23 -10.40 17.97 -3.08
N ARG A 24 -9.48 18.44 -3.93
CA ARG A 24 -8.41 17.62 -4.53
C ARG A 24 -7.54 16.93 -3.48
N ASP A 25 -7.19 17.61 -2.39
CA ASP A 25 -6.29 17.09 -1.37
C ASP A 25 -7.03 16.14 -0.42
N LEU A 26 -8.30 16.40 -0.13
CA LEU A 26 -9.19 15.44 0.55
C LEU A 26 -9.34 14.16 -0.28
N ALA A 27 -9.55 14.28 -1.60
CA ALA A 27 -9.63 13.14 -2.50
C ALA A 27 -8.30 12.39 -2.68
N LYS A 28 -7.15 13.06 -2.47
CA LYS A 28 -5.85 12.37 -2.41
C LYS A 28 -5.72 11.57 -1.12
N LYS A 29 -6.06 12.17 0.03
CA LYS A 29 -6.02 11.50 1.33
C LYS A 29 -6.95 10.28 1.36
N ALA A 30 -8.19 10.44 0.90
CA ALA A 30 -9.16 9.35 0.82
C ALA A 30 -8.67 8.17 -0.04
N ARG A 31 -7.91 8.44 -1.12
CA ARG A 31 -7.33 7.38 -1.96
C ARG A 31 -6.17 6.63 -1.30
N VAL A 32 -5.54 7.23 -0.29
CA VAL A 32 -4.43 6.62 0.46
C VAL A 32 -4.96 5.85 1.66
N SER A 33 -6.02 6.32 2.31
CA SER A 33 -6.54 5.74 3.57
C SER A 33 -7.63 4.67 3.41
N ASN A 34 -8.24 4.52 2.24
CA ASN A 34 -9.43 3.68 2.06
C ASN A 34 -9.11 2.36 1.33
N HIS A 35 -8.15 1.59 1.83
CA HIS A 35 -7.94 0.23 1.33
C HIS A 35 -8.78 -0.77 2.11
N VAL A 36 -9.34 -1.74 1.38
CA VAL A 36 -10.16 -2.82 1.90
C VAL A 36 -9.51 -4.16 1.55
N LEU A 37 -9.67 -5.14 2.45
CA LEU A 37 -9.24 -6.51 2.20
C LEU A 37 -10.01 -7.06 1.01
N GLY A 38 -9.28 -7.53 0.01
CA GLY A 38 -9.85 -8.20 -1.15
C GLY A 38 -10.34 -9.60 -0.80
N GLU A 39 -11.14 -10.17 -1.69
CA GLU A 39 -11.71 -11.51 -1.55
C GLU A 39 -10.63 -12.59 -1.41
N ASP A 40 -11.01 -13.64 -0.68
CA ASP A 40 -10.18 -14.84 -0.54
C ASP A 40 -10.06 -15.57 -1.86
N TYR A 41 -8.83 -15.96 -2.20
CA TYR A 41 -8.58 -16.82 -3.35
C TYR A 41 -7.97 -18.13 -2.90
N SER A 42 -8.41 -19.23 -3.50
CA SER A 42 -7.86 -20.55 -3.30
C SER A 42 -6.45 -20.63 -3.92
N CYS A 43 -5.43 -20.52 -3.09
CA CYS A 43 -4.04 -20.71 -3.52
C CYS A 43 -3.64 -22.18 -3.38
N SER A 44 -3.38 -22.86 -4.50
CA SER A 44 -2.84 -24.23 -4.48
C SER A 44 -1.38 -24.31 -4.03
N ARG A 45 -0.56 -23.29 -4.33
CA ARG A 45 0.90 -23.35 -4.14
C ARG A 45 1.36 -23.06 -2.72
N PHE A 46 0.78 -22.05 -2.08
CA PHE A 46 1.24 -21.55 -0.78
C PHE A 46 0.17 -21.68 0.30
N GLN A 47 -1.02 -22.19 -0.03
CA GLN A 47 -2.16 -22.30 0.89
C GLN A 47 -2.31 -21.05 1.76
N CYS A 48 -2.17 -19.87 1.16
CA CYS A 48 -1.97 -18.61 1.89
C CYS A 48 -3.10 -18.33 2.90
N PHE A 49 -4.29 -18.89 2.68
CA PHE A 49 -5.44 -18.76 3.55
C PHE A 49 -5.35 -19.62 4.84
N GLN A 50 -4.69 -20.78 4.79
CA GLN A 50 -4.41 -21.58 5.99
C GLN A 50 -3.29 -20.97 6.83
N GLY A 51 -2.39 -20.22 6.16
CA GLY A 51 -1.23 -19.60 6.80
C GLY A 51 -1.51 -18.28 7.52
N THR A 52 -2.59 -17.56 7.18
CA THR A 52 -2.93 -16.24 7.78
C THR A 52 -4.37 -16.22 8.27
N THR A 53 -4.60 -15.78 9.50
CA THR A 53 -5.97 -15.57 10.00
C THR A 53 -6.57 -14.27 9.45
N HIS A 54 -7.90 -14.16 9.50
CA HIS A 54 -8.60 -12.93 9.08
C HIS A 54 -8.20 -11.72 9.93
N GLU A 55 -8.07 -11.93 11.24
CA GLU A 55 -7.65 -10.91 12.22
C GLU A 55 -6.26 -10.34 11.92
N GLU A 56 -5.31 -11.21 11.55
CA GLU A 56 -3.96 -10.80 11.14
C GLU A 56 -4.02 -9.91 9.89
N GLY A 57 -4.93 -10.21 8.95
CA GLY A 57 -5.15 -9.40 7.77
C GLY A 57 -5.75 -8.03 8.06
N GLU A 58 -6.72 -7.96 8.98
CA GLU A 58 -7.32 -6.71 9.43
C GLU A 58 -6.29 -5.82 10.15
N ALA A 59 -5.45 -6.40 11.01
CA ALA A 59 -4.38 -5.64 11.66
C ALA A 59 -3.40 -5.03 10.65
N LEU A 60 -3.05 -5.78 9.61
CA LEU A 60 -2.13 -5.33 8.56
C LEU A 60 -2.71 -4.21 7.70
N ILE A 61 -3.98 -4.33 7.30
CA ILE A 61 -4.61 -3.29 6.50
C ILE A 61 -4.87 -2.02 7.32
N ASN A 62 -5.18 -2.15 8.60
CA ASN A 62 -5.30 -1.02 9.51
C ASN A 62 -3.96 -0.29 9.66
N ALA A 63 -2.86 -1.03 9.84
CA ALA A 63 -1.52 -0.45 9.86
C ALA A 63 -1.16 0.22 8.52
N PHE A 64 -1.61 -0.34 7.38
CA PHE A 64 -1.39 0.23 6.07
C PHE A 64 -2.20 1.53 5.81
N ASN A 65 -3.45 1.55 6.26
CA ASN A 65 -4.34 2.71 6.15
C ASN A 65 -3.96 3.85 7.11
N ALA A 66 -3.25 3.54 8.21
CA ALA A 66 -2.69 4.55 9.10
C ALA A 66 -1.55 5.38 8.46
N LEU A 67 -0.98 4.92 7.34
CA LEU A 67 0.07 5.66 6.64
C LEU A 67 -0.51 6.82 5.83
N GLU A 68 -0.04 8.03 6.11
CA GLU A 68 -0.61 9.26 5.53
C GLU A 68 -0.19 9.52 4.07
N SER A 69 0.96 8.98 3.65
CA SER A 69 1.55 9.27 2.34
C SER A 69 1.68 8.03 1.46
N LYS A 70 1.59 8.24 0.15
CA LYS A 70 1.81 7.17 -0.84
C LYS A 70 3.25 6.64 -0.76
N ASP A 71 4.22 7.51 -0.51
CA ASP A 71 5.64 7.13 -0.44
C ASP A 71 5.93 6.28 0.80
N SER A 72 5.30 6.59 1.94
CA SER A 72 5.38 5.74 3.13
C SER A 72 4.73 4.37 2.90
N GLN A 73 3.61 4.31 2.18
CA GLN A 73 2.99 3.04 1.79
C GLN A 73 3.87 2.22 0.85
N ASP A 74 4.42 2.85 -0.18
CA ASP A 74 5.28 2.16 -1.15
C ASP A 74 6.58 1.68 -0.48
N SER A 75 7.11 2.44 0.48
CA SER A 75 8.24 2.03 1.33
C SER A 75 7.89 0.83 2.21
N PHE A 76 6.73 0.86 2.87
CA PHE A 76 6.24 -0.27 3.66
C PHE A 76 6.08 -1.54 2.81
N LEU A 77 5.42 -1.44 1.64
CA LEU A 77 5.27 -2.55 0.71
C LEU A 77 6.62 -3.05 0.18
N SER A 78 7.59 -2.16 -0.05
CA SER A 78 8.92 -2.55 -0.49
C SER A 78 9.67 -3.38 0.55
N SER A 79 9.48 -3.10 1.85
CA SER A 79 10.09 -3.85 2.95
C SER A 79 9.59 -5.30 3.05
N LEU A 80 8.41 -5.58 2.45
CA LEU A 80 7.78 -6.89 2.40
C LEU A 80 8.18 -7.71 1.16
N ILE A 81 8.89 -7.09 0.21
CA ILE A 81 9.32 -7.72 -1.04
C ILE A 81 10.81 -8.05 -0.94
N LYS A 82 11.12 -9.34 -0.93
CA LYS A 82 12.50 -9.83 -1.03
C LYS A 82 12.87 -9.99 -2.50
N VAL A 83 13.99 -9.39 -2.89
CA VAL A 83 14.54 -9.50 -4.24
C VAL A 83 15.58 -10.62 -4.25
N GLU A 84 15.34 -11.65 -5.06
CA GLU A 84 16.23 -12.79 -5.19
C GLU A 84 16.91 -12.81 -6.56
N SER A 85 18.20 -13.13 -6.58
CA SER A 85 18.95 -13.38 -7.82
C SER A 85 18.48 -14.68 -8.46
N VAL A 86 18.36 -14.70 -9.79
CA VAL A 86 17.96 -15.91 -10.52
C VAL A 86 19.12 -16.92 -10.48
N ALA A 87 18.98 -17.99 -9.70
CA ALA A 87 20.05 -18.97 -9.48
C ALA A 87 20.40 -19.81 -10.72
N ARG A 88 19.39 -20.28 -11.48
CA ARG A 88 19.59 -21.05 -12.71
C ARG A 88 18.49 -20.73 -13.72
N ARG A 89 18.89 -20.56 -14.98
CA ARG A 89 17.96 -20.40 -16.11
C ARG A 89 17.82 -21.74 -16.82
N ARG A 90 16.59 -22.19 -17.03
CA ARG A 90 16.34 -23.33 -17.93
C ARG A 90 16.53 -22.83 -19.38
N PRO A 91 17.46 -23.39 -20.17
CA PRO A 91 17.54 -23.06 -21.58
C PRO A 91 16.22 -23.48 -22.25
N ARG A 92 15.60 -22.55 -22.98
CA ARG A 92 14.40 -22.81 -23.79
C ARG A 92 14.78 -22.61 -25.25
N PRO A 93 14.97 -23.69 -26.03
CA PRO A 93 15.47 -23.58 -27.40
C PRO A 93 14.50 -22.88 -28.36
N GLU A 94 13.20 -22.78 -28.06
CA GLU A 94 12.19 -22.22 -28.97
C GLU A 94 11.86 -20.72 -28.75
N LEU A 95 12.61 -19.99 -27.92
CA LEU A 95 12.15 -18.70 -27.39
C LEU A 95 13.15 -17.54 -27.60
N GLU A 96 13.98 -17.61 -28.65
CA GLU A 96 14.97 -16.57 -28.97
C GLU A 96 14.33 -15.19 -29.21
N ASP A 97 13.08 -15.13 -29.69
CA ASP A 97 12.47 -13.86 -30.13
C ASP A 97 11.44 -13.20 -29.19
N ARG A 98 10.94 -13.86 -28.14
CA ARG A 98 9.65 -13.43 -27.55
C ARG A 98 9.66 -12.82 -26.14
N ALA A 99 10.72 -12.93 -25.35
CA ALA A 99 10.75 -12.21 -24.07
C ALA A 99 12.16 -12.09 -23.48
N LYS A 100 12.61 -10.85 -23.23
CA LYS A 100 13.82 -10.61 -22.43
C LYS A 100 13.71 -11.37 -21.10
N PRO A 101 14.70 -12.20 -20.72
CA PRO A 101 14.63 -13.01 -19.51
C PRO A 101 14.50 -12.12 -18.27
N LYS A 102 13.68 -12.54 -17.31
CA LYS A 102 13.59 -11.84 -16.02
C LYS A 102 14.96 -11.92 -15.33
N HIS A 103 15.55 -10.76 -15.04
CA HIS A 103 16.85 -10.68 -14.37
C HIS A 103 16.79 -10.99 -12.86
N ARG A 104 15.63 -10.80 -12.22
CA ARG A 104 15.43 -10.99 -10.77
C ARG A 104 14.10 -11.69 -10.49
N SER A 105 14.09 -12.52 -9.45
CA SER A 105 12.91 -13.13 -8.86
C SER A 105 12.46 -12.31 -7.65
N TYR A 106 11.16 -12.36 -7.32
CA TYR A 106 10.58 -11.63 -6.20
C TYR A 106 9.81 -12.60 -5.32
N ALA A 107 10.13 -12.60 -4.04
CA ALA A 107 9.39 -13.32 -3.01
C ALA A 107 8.65 -12.30 -2.13
N PHE A 108 7.36 -12.54 -1.89
CA PHE A 108 6.51 -11.67 -1.08
C PHE A 108 6.32 -12.28 0.28
N HIS A 109 6.52 -11.48 1.32
CA HIS A 109 6.36 -11.91 2.70
C HIS A 109 5.44 -10.95 3.43
N ILE A 110 4.71 -11.46 4.41
CA ILE A 110 3.91 -10.66 5.34
C ILE A 110 4.49 -10.87 6.73
N LYS A 111 4.67 -9.79 7.48
CA LYS A 111 5.11 -9.85 8.87
C LYS A 111 3.89 -9.94 9.76
N VAL A 112 3.73 -11.07 10.43
CA VAL A 112 2.62 -11.37 11.31
C VAL A 112 3.16 -11.56 12.72
N GLN A 113 2.51 -10.96 13.71
CA GLN A 113 2.90 -11.14 15.11
C GLN A 113 2.13 -12.33 15.69
N ARG A 114 2.84 -13.40 16.02
CA ARG A 114 2.28 -14.55 16.75
C ARG A 114 3.04 -14.72 18.05
N GLU A 115 2.32 -14.73 19.17
CA GLU A 115 2.90 -14.99 20.50
C GLU A 115 4.09 -14.05 20.83
N GLY A 116 3.98 -12.77 20.46
CA GLY A 116 5.04 -11.79 20.70
C GLY A 116 6.21 -11.84 19.70
N VAL A 117 6.24 -12.80 18.77
CA VAL A 117 7.29 -12.94 17.75
C VAL A 117 6.79 -12.54 16.37
N ALA A 118 7.53 -11.66 15.69
CA ALA A 118 7.26 -11.30 14.30
C ALA A 118 7.73 -12.42 13.35
N LYS A 119 6.80 -13.18 12.80
CA LYS A 119 7.07 -14.24 11.81
C LYS A 119 6.79 -13.73 10.40
N ALA A 120 7.69 -14.02 9.47
CA ALA A 120 7.52 -13.69 8.05
C ALA A 120 6.85 -14.87 7.33
N VAL A 121 5.61 -14.69 6.89
CA VAL A 121 4.83 -15.70 6.15
C VAL A 121 4.97 -15.44 4.65
N PRO A 122 5.43 -16.43 3.84
CA PRO A 122 5.49 -16.26 2.39
C PRO A 122 4.09 -16.26 1.78
N VAL A 123 3.84 -15.30 0.89
CA VAL A 123 2.55 -15.15 0.23
C VAL A 123 2.68 -15.06 -1.29
N CYS A 124 1.62 -15.41 -1.99
CA CYS A 124 1.58 -15.22 -3.44
C CYS A 124 1.27 -13.75 -3.79
N LEU A 125 1.67 -13.30 -4.99
CA LEU A 125 1.41 -11.95 -5.49
C LEU A 125 -0.08 -11.55 -5.40
N LYS A 126 -0.99 -12.46 -5.75
CA LYS A 126 -2.44 -12.21 -5.69
C LYS A 126 -2.89 -11.98 -4.25
N ARG A 127 -2.41 -12.79 -3.29
CA ARG A 127 -2.71 -12.59 -1.87
C ARG A 127 -2.20 -11.25 -1.41
N PHE A 128 -0.95 -10.94 -1.73
CA PHE A 128 -0.35 -9.66 -1.39
C PHE A 128 -1.17 -8.48 -1.92
N CYS A 129 -1.70 -8.57 -3.14
CA CYS A 129 -2.57 -7.56 -3.70
C CYS A 129 -3.92 -7.46 -2.99
N ALA A 130 -4.54 -8.60 -2.67
CA ALA A 130 -5.80 -8.65 -1.94
C ALA A 130 -5.66 -8.11 -0.50
N MET A 131 -4.59 -8.47 0.22
CA MET A 131 -4.36 -8.06 1.61
C MET A 131 -4.24 -6.54 1.79
N PHE A 132 -3.64 -5.86 0.81
CA PHE A 132 -3.44 -4.41 0.86
C PHE A 132 -4.41 -3.63 -0.03
N GLY A 133 -5.37 -4.30 -0.69
CA GLY A 133 -6.28 -3.65 -1.64
C GLY A 133 -5.55 -2.88 -2.75
N ILE A 134 -4.44 -3.43 -3.25
CA ILE A 134 -3.58 -2.80 -4.27
C ILE A 134 -3.65 -3.52 -5.61
N THR A 135 -3.44 -2.77 -6.69
CA THR A 135 -3.38 -3.36 -8.03
C THR A 135 -2.01 -3.97 -8.31
N HIS A 136 -2.00 -5.01 -9.17
CA HIS A 136 -0.76 -5.60 -9.69
C HIS A 136 0.17 -4.56 -10.33
N ARG A 137 -0.39 -3.49 -10.93
CA ARG A 137 0.38 -2.40 -11.53
C ARG A 137 1.22 -1.66 -10.49
N ARG A 138 0.67 -1.40 -9.29
CA ARG A 138 1.41 -0.74 -8.19
C ARG A 138 2.60 -1.58 -7.76
N VAL A 139 2.40 -2.89 -7.57
CA VAL A 139 3.48 -3.82 -7.23
C VAL A 139 4.57 -3.87 -8.30
N ARG A 140 4.21 -3.86 -9.58
CA ARG A 140 5.19 -3.79 -10.68
C ARG A 140 6.02 -2.51 -10.65
N THR A 141 5.41 -1.37 -10.31
CA THR A 141 6.14 -0.10 -10.14
C THR A 141 7.14 -0.17 -8.99
N ILE A 142 6.77 -0.79 -7.88
CA ILE A 142 7.69 -0.99 -6.74
C ILE A 142 8.84 -1.93 -7.16
N GLN A 143 8.54 -3.00 -7.88
CA GLN A 143 9.57 -3.90 -8.42
C GLN A 143 10.54 -3.20 -9.38
N THR A 144 10.06 -2.30 -10.24
CA THR A 144 10.93 -1.54 -11.15
C THR A 144 11.75 -0.50 -10.39
N ALA A 145 11.20 0.13 -9.36
CA ALA A 145 11.94 1.00 -8.45
C ALA A 145 13.06 0.23 -7.75
N LEU A 146 12.76 -0.92 -7.14
CA LEU A 146 13.74 -1.80 -6.47
C LEU A 146 14.85 -2.29 -7.41
N LYS A 147 14.58 -2.45 -8.71
CA LYS A 147 15.63 -2.77 -9.70
C LYS A 147 16.58 -1.60 -9.94
N LYS A 148 16.07 -0.37 -9.90
CA LYS A 148 16.82 0.85 -10.22
C LYS A 148 17.61 1.37 -9.03
N THR A 149 17.02 1.35 -7.84
CA THR A 149 17.64 1.88 -6.62
C THR A 149 18.49 0.88 -5.87
N GLY A 150 18.40 -0.41 -6.22
CA GLY A 150 19.50 -1.34 -6.03
C GLY A 150 19.96 -1.65 -4.61
N GLU A 151 19.29 -1.22 -3.54
CA GLU A 151 19.50 -1.69 -2.14
C GLU A 151 18.40 -1.11 -1.23
N PRO A 152 17.88 -1.86 -0.24
CA PRO A 152 17.22 -1.24 0.90
C PRO A 152 18.27 -0.43 1.66
N LYS A 153 18.02 0.87 1.87
CA LYS A 153 18.81 1.64 2.83
C LYS A 153 18.53 1.10 4.24
N VAL A 154 19.62 0.70 4.88
CA VAL A 154 19.83 0.32 6.28
C VAL A 154 19.54 -1.14 6.62
#